data_AF-A0A3M1MS36-F1
#
_entry.id   AF-A0A3M1MS36-F1
#
_cell.length_a   1.000
_cell.length_b   1.000
_cell.length_c   1.000
_cell.angle_alpha   90.00
_cell.angle_beta   90.00
_cell.angle_gamma   90.00
#
_symmetry.space_group_name_H-M   'P 1'
#
loop_
_entity.id
_entity.type
_entity.pdbx_description
1 polymer ?
#
loop_
_entity_poly.entity_id
_entity_poly.type
_entity_poly.pdbx_seq_one_letter_code
_entity_poly.pdbx_strand_id
1 'polypeptide(L)' 'MRCPVCKSHESRPELIAHANGIDEELRRCVPCQTLWSVNHGKVTVIEEPVPGTFLGAASEQVEGDDYNVSLQ' A
#
# COMPACT_ATOMS: atom_id res chain seq x y z
N MET A 1 1.74 -9.95 8.67
CA MET A 1 1.56 -8.48 8.59
C MET A 1 0.07 -8.16 8.55
N ARG A 2 -0.35 -6.95 8.93
CA ARG A 2 -1.76 -6.54 8.81
C ARG A 2 -2.08 -6.14 7.37
N CYS A 3 -3.29 -6.48 6.92
CA CYS A 3 -3.82 -5.97 5.66
C CYS A 3 -3.77 -4.43 5.67
N PRO A 4 -3.24 -3.77 4.62
CA PRO A 4 -3.17 -2.31 4.59
C PRO A 4 -4.55 -1.64 4.53
N VAL A 5 -5.59 -2.37 4.09
CA VAL A 5 -6.96 -1.87 3.93
C VAL A 5 -7.77 -2.10 5.21
N CYS A 6 -8.14 -3.35 5.53
CA CYS A 6 -9.03 -3.64 6.66
C CYS A 6 -8.32 -3.86 8.00
N LYS A 7 -6.98 -3.82 8.02
CA LYS A 7 -6.12 -4.06 9.19
C LYS A 7 -6.22 -5.44 9.84
N SER A 8 -6.95 -6.40 9.26
CA SER A 8 -6.95 -7.80 9.72
C SER A 8 -5.55 -8.42 9.59
N HIS A 9 -5.25 -9.37 10.47
CA HIS A 9 -4.04 -10.19 10.42
C HIS A 9 -4.20 -11.44 9.52
N GLU A 10 -5.42 -11.71 9.06
CA GLU A 10 -5.74 -12.91 8.27
C GLU A 10 -5.38 -12.69 6.80
N SER A 11 -4.23 -13.19 6.41
CA SER A 11 -3.73 -13.12 5.03
C SER A 11 -3.03 -14.41 4.64
N ARG A 12 -3.13 -14.79 3.36
CA ARG A 12 -2.38 -15.91 2.79
C ARG A 12 -1.32 -15.42 1.80
N PRO A 13 -0.13 -16.04 1.77
CA PRO A 13 0.84 -15.80 0.70
C PRO A 13 0.31 -16.38 -0.62
N GLU A 14 0.38 -15.59 -1.68
CA GLU A 14 0.02 -16.01 -3.05
C GLU A 14 1.29 -16.26 -3.88
N LEU A 15 2.36 -15.51 -3.61
CA LEU A 15 3.67 -15.67 -4.22
C LEU A 15 4.76 -15.29 -3.22
N ILE A 16 5.82 -16.08 -3.15
CA ILE A 16 7.03 -15.77 -2.39
C ILE A 16 8.19 -15.90 -3.38
N ALA A 17 8.83 -14.77 -3.69
CA ALA A 17 9.98 -14.71 -4.58
C ALA A 17 11.21 -14.28 -3.78
N HIS A 18 12.16 -15.21 -3.63
CA HIS A 18 13.44 -14.97 -2.97
C HIS A 18 14.57 -15.43 -3.88
N ALA A 19 15.01 -14.56 -4.79
CA ALA A 19 16.05 -14.88 -5.77
C ALA A 19 16.75 -13.62 -6.30
N ASN A 20 18.05 -13.72 -6.57
CA ASN A 20 18.84 -12.71 -7.29
C ASN A 20 18.71 -11.27 -6.75
N GLY A 21 18.66 -11.11 -5.42
CA GLY A 21 18.54 -9.80 -4.78
C GLY A 21 17.10 -9.25 -4.73
N ILE A 22 16.11 -10.03 -5.13
CA ILE A 22 14.68 -9.72 -4.98
C ILE A 22 14.16 -10.53 -3.80
N ASP A 23 13.66 -9.82 -2.79
CA ASP A 23 12.88 -10.37 -1.68
C ASP A 23 11.48 -9.75 -1.72
N GLU A 24 10.58 -10.43 -2.43
CA GLU A 24 9.21 -9.97 -2.63
C GLU A 24 8.20 -11.03 -2.20
N GLU A 25 7.20 -10.58 -1.44
CA GLU A 25 6.10 -11.41 -0.98
C GLU A 25 4.77 -10.79 -1.40
N LEU A 26 3.96 -11.56 -2.12
CA LEU A 26 2.61 -11.20 -2.53
C LEU A 26 1.61 -11.87 -1.57
N ARG A 27 0.69 -11.08 -1.00
CA ARG A 27 -0.29 -11.57 -0.04
C ARG A 27 -1.70 -11.14 -0.37
N ARG A 28 -2.65 -12.05 -0.16
CA ARG A 28 -4.09 -11.80 -0.28
C ARG A 28 -4.76 -11.81 1.09
N CYS A 29 -5.55 -10.78 1.35
CA CYS A 29 -6.37 -10.67 2.55
C CYS A 29 -7.50 -11.70 2.47
N VAL A 30 -7.72 -12.48 3.53
CA VAL A 30 -8.89 -13.38 3.57
C VAL A 30 -10.20 -12.59 3.71
N PRO A 31 -10.34 -11.62 4.64
CA PRO A 31 -11.63 -10.95 4.85
C PRO A 31 -12.01 -9.95 3.75
N CYS A 32 -11.06 -9.13 3.27
CA CYS A 32 -11.37 -8.10 2.27
C CYS A 32 -10.78 -8.38 0.89
N GLN A 33 -10.16 -9.54 0.64
CA GLN A 33 -9.63 -9.94 -0.68
C GLN A 33 -8.56 -9.03 -1.32
N THR A 34 -8.17 -7.92 -0.68
CA THR A 34 -7.09 -7.04 -1.15
C THR A 34 -5.81 -7.85 -1.41
N LEU A 35 -5.19 -7.60 -2.56
CA LEU A 35 -3.87 -8.12 -2.91
C LEU A 35 -2.83 -7.02 -2.73
N TRP A 36 -1.73 -7.31 -2.03
CA TRP A 36 -0.61 -6.38 -1.89
C TRP A 36 0.73 -7.11 -1.95
N SER A 37 1.76 -6.40 -2.42
CA SER A 37 3.15 -6.85 -2.34
C SER A 37 3.86 -6.23 -1.14
N VAL A 38 4.90 -6.94 -0.71
CA VAL A 38 5.84 -6.52 0.32
C VAL A 38 7.23 -6.73 -0.23
N ASN A 39 7.96 -5.64 -0.39
CA ASN A 39 9.33 -5.64 -0.91
C ASN A 39 10.19 -4.79 0.02
N HIS A 40 11.17 -5.40 0.70
CA HIS A 40 12.04 -4.73 1.68
C HIS A 40 11.29 -3.85 2.70
N GLY A 41 10.14 -4.33 3.19
CA GLY A 41 9.29 -3.61 4.15
C GLY A 41 8.37 -2.54 3.54
N LYS A 42 8.52 -2.22 2.25
CA LYS A 42 7.57 -1.37 1.52
C LYS A 42 6.34 -2.18 1.13
N VAL A 43 5.16 -1.65 1.44
CA VAL A 43 3.86 -2.26 1.12
C VAL A 43 3.22 -1.53 -0.04
N THR A 44 2.82 -2.26 -1.09
CA THR A 44 2.13 -1.69 -2.26
C THR A 44 0.84 -2.47 -2.50
N VAL A 45 -0.31 -1.79 -2.53
CA VAL A 45 -1.59 -2.40 -2.89
C VAL A 45 -1.66 -2.57 -4.41
N ILE A 46 -2.01 -3.77 -4.86
CA ILE A 46 -2.06 -4.13 -6.29
C ILE A 46 -3.51 -4.27 -6.75
N GLU A 47 -4.36 -4.90 -5.94
CA GLU A 47 -5.79 -5.06 -6.22
C GLU A 47 -6.62 -4.75 -4.97
N GLU A 48 -7.65 -3.92 -5.14
CA GLU A 48 -8.66 -3.66 -4.12
C GLU A 48 -9.97 -4.42 -4.44
N PRO A 49 -10.71 -4.88 -3.42
CA PRO A 49 -11.98 -5.59 -3.62
C PRO A 49 -13.09 -4.74 -4.23
N VAL A 50 -13.03 -3.42 -4.07
CA VAL A 50 -14.05 -2.49 -4.55
C VAL A 50 -13.38 -1.48 -5.49
N PRO A 51 -13.70 -1.49 -6.80
CA PRO A 51 -13.20 -0.47 -7.71
C PRO A 51 -13.77 0.90 -7.29
N GLY A 52 -12.89 1.85 -6.98
CA GLY A 52 -13.27 3.24 -6.68
C GLY A 52 -13.13 3.67 -5.21
N THR A 53 -12.73 2.80 -4.29
CA THR A 53 -12.38 3.20 -2.91
C THR A 53 -10.92 3.63 -2.75
N PHE A 54 -10.24 3.91 -3.88
CA PHE A 54 -8.80 4.20 -4.01
C PHE A 54 -8.22 4.83 -2.74
N LEU A 55 -7.58 3.99 -1.91
CA LEU A 55 -6.87 4.41 -0.70
C LEU A 55 -5.46 4.93 -1.02
N GLY A 56 -5.14 5.11 -2.31
CA GLY A 56 -3.95 5.85 -2.69
C GLY A 56 -4.06 7.23 -2.09
N ALA A 57 -3.14 7.56 -1.18
CA ALA A 57 -3.05 8.89 -0.61
C ALA A 57 -3.10 9.87 -1.77
N ALA A 58 -4.17 10.67 -1.84
CA ALA A 58 -4.12 11.91 -2.58
C ALA A 58 -2.99 12.69 -1.91
N SER A 59 -1.78 12.65 -2.49
CA SER A 59 -0.79 13.65 -2.16
C SER A 59 -1.45 14.97 -2.50
N GLU A 60 -1.69 15.82 -1.50
CA GLU A 60 -2.15 17.18 -1.74
C GLU A 60 -1.25 17.78 -2.82
N GLN A 61 -1.86 18.39 -3.84
CA GLN A 61 -1.11 19.25 -4.74
C GLN A 61 -0.67 20.45 -3.93
N VAL A 62 0.57 20.41 -3.43
CA VAL A 62 1.19 21.58 -2.82
C VAL A 62 1.51 22.58 -3.93
N GLU A 63 0.79 23.69 -3.98
CA GLU A 63 1.22 24.83 -4.79
C GLU A 63 2.41 25.48 -4.08
N GLY A 64 3.44 25.86 -4.85
CA GLY A 64 4.73 26.30 -4.33
C GLY A 64 4.73 27.57 -3.47
N ASP A 65 3.55 28.14 -3.18
CA ASP A 65 3.37 29.39 -2.43
C ASP A 65 2.74 29.19 -1.02
N ASP A 66 2.30 27.97 -0.67
CA ASP A 66 1.64 27.67 0.62
C ASP A 66 2.54 27.87 1.86
N TYR A 67 3.86 27.95 1.67
CA TYR A 67 4.83 28.12 2.75
C TYR A 67 5.34 29.57 2.88
N ASN A 68 4.86 30.50 2.05
CA ASN A 68 5.35 31.87 2.04
C ASN A 68 4.58 32.79 3.00
N VAL A 69 4.35 32.35 4.23
CA VAL A 69 3.96 33.22 5.34
C VAL A 69 5.19 33.95 5.89
N SER A 70 5.81 34.77 5.04
CA SER A 70 6.82 35.74 5.46
C SER A 70 6.13 37.04 5.91
N LEU A 71 5.76 37.05 7.19
CA LEU A 71 5.66 38.17 8.14
C LEU A 71 5.35 39.59 7.60
N GLN A 72 4.19 40.12 8.01
CA GLN A 72 3.92 41.56 8.15
C GLN A 72 4.89 42.24 9.10
#